data_AF-A0A246G714-F1
#
_entry.id   AF-A0A246G714-F1
#
_cell.length_a   1.000
_cell.length_b   1.000
_cell.length_c   1.000
_cell.angle_alpha   90.00
_cell.angle_beta   90.00
_cell.angle_gamma   90.00
#
_symmetry.space_group_name_H-M   'P 1'
#
loop_
_entity.id
_entity.type
_entity.pdbx_description
1 polymer ?
#
loop_
_entity_poly.entity_id
_entity_poly.type
_entity_poly.pdbx_seq_one_letter_code
_entity_poly.pdbx_strand_id
1 'polypeptide(L)'
;YIDDNINNYVQNVYLSIESNEKEEESSLIELLNNKELNLDNKISIIKKVKTKINDAELIKDFQVFEYLLEHSKIEPKWENLLKIFNSNNISEDDENDEITKIISPSIIDFINNKENSKELSKTKIPEKVNGSNIYGDFWKELIQQNNISDDCYDFILKSSPWWYSDLVLEKLNETKVEYLISNNVLNPNKKNFDTLKENFEGLNIKLLEKHKNKYFEILNTIEIDEDDLVNILNSKILNDSDKSKYIDVVDNSIIIENPNILKSISDIILSKNPIKLDVEILNSIMLCSKISIENRISIFSQNYNSNNVDFINNFLNSLGGIYSTITDKSKRQPITKNKINEVLLTNLENIGYISSYSTKEKDFRVNHKR
;
A
#
# COMPACT_ATOMS: atom_id res chain seq x y z
N TYR A 1 -58.13 -14.28 20.96
CA TYR A 1 -57.83 -15.47 21.81
C TYR A 1 -56.37 -15.89 21.75
N ILE A 2 -55.77 -16.11 20.57
CA ILE A 2 -54.30 -16.31 20.47
C ILE A 2 -53.57 -14.99 20.76
N ASP A 3 -54.04 -13.86 20.22
CA ASP A 3 -53.36 -12.56 20.41
C ASP A 3 -53.32 -12.11 21.89
N ASP A 4 -54.40 -12.29 22.65
CA ASP A 4 -54.44 -11.92 24.08
C ASP A 4 -53.57 -12.82 24.97
N ASN A 5 -53.10 -13.95 24.46
CA ASN A 5 -52.28 -14.93 25.20
C ASN A 5 -50.99 -15.31 24.45
N ILE A 6 -50.55 -14.50 23.50
CA ILE A 6 -49.44 -14.87 22.60
C ILE A 6 -48.14 -15.17 23.36
N ASN A 7 -47.86 -14.41 24.43
CA ASN A 7 -46.70 -14.64 25.29
C ASN A 7 -46.75 -16.02 25.97
N ASN A 8 -47.91 -16.41 26.48
CA ASN A 8 -48.11 -17.71 27.14
C ASN A 8 -47.97 -18.86 26.14
N TYR A 9 -48.54 -18.70 24.94
CA TYR A 9 -48.38 -19.66 23.85
C TYR A 9 -46.92 -19.82 23.44
N VAL A 10 -46.19 -18.73 23.22
CA VAL A 10 -44.79 -18.78 22.82
C VAL A 10 -43.96 -19.48 23.89
N GLN A 11 -44.13 -19.10 25.16
CA GLN A 11 -43.35 -19.66 26.25
C GLN A 11 -43.61 -21.15 26.48
N ASN A 12 -44.88 -21.57 26.50
CA ASN A 12 -45.25 -22.92 26.93
C ASN A 12 -45.45 -23.91 25.79
N VAL A 13 -45.60 -23.44 24.54
CA VAL A 13 -45.83 -24.30 23.37
C VAL A 13 -44.74 -24.12 22.32
N TYR A 14 -44.56 -22.90 21.81
CA TYR A 14 -43.60 -22.66 20.72
C TYR A 14 -42.18 -23.00 21.13
N LEU A 15 -41.72 -22.48 22.28
CA LEU A 15 -40.36 -22.65 22.78
C LEU A 15 -40.13 -24.05 23.37
N SER A 16 -41.16 -24.75 23.84
CA SER A 16 -41.05 -26.09 24.42
C SER A 16 -40.88 -27.21 23.38
N ILE A 17 -41.33 -27.03 22.14
CA ILE A 17 -41.19 -28.04 21.08
C ILE A 17 -39.78 -27.95 20.46
N GLU A 18 -38.84 -28.79 20.87
CA GLU A 18 -37.43 -28.74 20.42
C GLU A 18 -37.26 -28.72 18.89
N SER A 19 -38.10 -29.45 18.16
CA SER A 19 -38.03 -29.53 16.69
C SER A 19 -38.49 -28.27 15.96
N ASN A 20 -39.08 -27.30 16.67
CA ASN A 20 -39.63 -26.08 16.07
C ASN A 20 -38.54 -25.02 15.83
N GLU A 21 -37.61 -25.34 14.94
CA GLU A 21 -36.45 -24.49 14.61
C GLU A 21 -36.53 -23.91 13.20
N LYS A 22 -37.45 -24.38 12.37
CA LYS A 22 -37.55 -24.01 10.94
C LYS A 22 -38.91 -23.39 10.64
N GLU A 23 -39.18 -22.28 11.31
CA GLU A 23 -40.35 -21.45 11.00
C GLU A 23 -40.22 -20.90 9.57
N GLU A 24 -41.32 -20.86 8.82
CA GLU A 24 -41.33 -20.17 7.52
C GLU A 24 -41.04 -18.68 7.74
N GLU A 25 -40.24 -18.07 6.86
CA GLU A 25 -39.75 -16.69 7.06
C GLU A 25 -40.90 -15.70 7.28
N SER A 26 -41.97 -15.80 6.50
CA SER A 26 -43.14 -14.92 6.63
C SER A 26 -43.81 -15.04 8.01
N SER A 27 -43.93 -16.25 8.54
CA SER A 27 -44.53 -16.51 9.85
C SER A 27 -43.64 -16.00 10.99
N LEU A 28 -42.32 -16.18 10.84
CA LEU A 28 -41.34 -15.64 11.78
C LEU A 28 -41.40 -14.10 11.82
N ILE A 29 -41.47 -13.45 10.66
CA ILE A 29 -41.59 -11.99 10.55
C ILE A 29 -42.89 -11.51 11.21
N GLU A 30 -44.01 -12.19 10.97
CA GLU A 30 -45.29 -11.85 11.61
C GLU A 30 -45.20 -11.94 13.13
N LEU A 31 -44.60 -13.02 13.65
CA LEU A 31 -44.41 -13.25 15.08
C LEU A 31 -43.52 -12.18 15.71
N LEU A 32 -42.38 -11.85 15.09
CA LEU A 32 -41.43 -10.85 15.59
C LEU A 32 -41.98 -9.41 15.51
N ASN A 33 -42.87 -9.14 14.56
CA ASN A 33 -43.55 -7.84 14.45
C ASN A 33 -44.81 -7.73 15.31
N ASN A 34 -45.23 -8.80 15.98
CA ASN A 34 -46.40 -8.77 16.85
C ASN A 34 -46.14 -7.81 18.04
N LYS A 35 -47.04 -6.84 18.23
CA LYS A 35 -46.92 -5.81 19.27
C LYS A 35 -47.23 -6.32 20.67
N GLU A 36 -48.04 -7.36 20.79
CA GLU A 36 -48.43 -7.97 22.06
C GLU A 36 -47.38 -8.97 22.55
N LEU A 37 -46.51 -9.46 21.67
CA LEU A 37 -45.40 -10.32 22.04
C LEU A 37 -44.29 -9.50 22.69
N ASN A 38 -43.90 -9.86 23.90
CA ASN A 38 -42.84 -9.15 24.62
C ASN A 38 -41.45 -9.42 24.01
N LEU A 39 -40.50 -8.52 24.28
CA LEU A 39 -39.15 -8.59 23.73
C LEU A 39 -38.42 -9.87 24.15
N ASP A 40 -38.53 -10.30 25.41
CA ASP A 40 -37.86 -11.51 25.92
C ASP A 40 -38.24 -12.77 25.14
N ASN A 41 -39.52 -12.91 24.82
CA ASN A 41 -40.02 -14.00 24.00
C ASN A 41 -39.52 -13.89 22.55
N LYS A 42 -39.48 -12.68 21.97
CA LYS A 42 -38.89 -12.47 20.64
C LYS A 42 -37.43 -12.88 20.60
N ILE A 43 -36.63 -12.50 21.61
CA ILE A 43 -35.22 -12.88 21.72
C ILE A 43 -35.08 -14.40 21.83
N SER A 44 -35.95 -15.05 22.61
CA SER A 44 -35.94 -16.51 22.77
C SER A 44 -36.30 -17.23 21.46
N ILE A 45 -37.24 -16.69 20.68
CA ILE A 45 -37.53 -17.18 19.32
C ILE A 45 -36.30 -17.03 18.42
N ILE A 46 -35.68 -15.85 18.37
CA ILE A 46 -34.48 -15.57 17.55
C ILE A 46 -33.36 -16.57 17.87
N LYS A 47 -33.12 -16.85 19.15
CA LYS A 47 -32.11 -17.83 19.59
C LYS A 47 -32.41 -19.25 19.12
N LYS A 48 -33.69 -19.62 19.06
CA LYS A 48 -34.15 -20.96 18.71
C LYS A 48 -34.17 -21.23 17.20
N VAL A 49 -34.66 -20.27 16.42
CA VAL A 49 -34.90 -20.50 14.98
C VAL A 49 -33.60 -20.54 14.18
N LYS A 50 -33.55 -21.40 13.16
CA LYS A 50 -32.48 -21.50 12.16
C LYS A 50 -32.78 -20.66 10.91
N THR A 51 -34.05 -20.35 10.66
CA THR A 51 -34.49 -19.50 9.56
C THR A 51 -33.83 -18.13 9.64
N LYS A 52 -33.28 -17.67 8.51
CA LYS A 52 -32.75 -16.32 8.36
C LYS A 52 -33.79 -15.43 7.68
N ILE A 53 -33.83 -14.17 8.08
CA ILE A 53 -34.66 -13.15 7.45
C ILE A 53 -33.86 -12.54 6.30
N ASN A 54 -34.45 -12.59 5.11
CA ASN A 54 -33.84 -12.19 3.86
C ASN A 54 -33.80 -10.67 3.68
N ASP A 55 -34.84 -9.98 4.12
CA ASP A 55 -35.00 -8.53 4.02
C ASP A 55 -35.29 -7.93 5.39
N ALA A 56 -34.31 -7.21 5.92
CA ALA A 56 -34.41 -6.55 7.20
C ALA A 56 -35.47 -5.46 7.23
N GLU A 57 -35.86 -4.87 6.08
CA GLU A 57 -36.89 -3.83 6.01
C GLU A 57 -38.23 -4.30 6.60
N LEU A 58 -38.48 -5.61 6.57
CA LEU A 58 -39.69 -6.23 7.10
C LEU A 58 -39.77 -6.24 8.63
N ILE A 59 -38.67 -5.99 9.35
CA ILE A 59 -38.64 -5.91 10.82
C ILE A 59 -38.89 -4.48 11.30
N LYS A 60 -39.96 -4.29 12.07
CA LYS A 60 -40.45 -2.97 12.50
C LYS A 60 -39.79 -2.46 13.79
N ASP A 61 -39.34 -3.38 14.64
CA ASP A 61 -38.76 -3.07 15.94
C ASP A 61 -37.22 -3.10 15.83
N PHE A 62 -36.57 -1.97 16.10
CA PHE A 62 -35.12 -1.83 15.99
C PHE A 62 -34.38 -2.75 16.97
N GLN A 63 -34.87 -2.91 18.21
CA GLN A 63 -34.21 -3.78 19.20
C GLN A 63 -34.24 -5.24 18.73
N VAL A 64 -35.37 -5.68 18.17
CA VAL A 64 -35.50 -7.02 17.58
C VAL A 64 -34.49 -7.21 16.44
N PHE A 65 -34.27 -6.17 15.65
CA PHE A 65 -33.33 -6.22 14.54
C PHE A 65 -31.87 -6.32 15.00
N GLU A 66 -31.47 -5.61 16.06
CA GLU A 66 -30.14 -5.78 16.66
C GLU A 66 -29.91 -7.22 17.13
N TYR A 67 -30.88 -7.82 17.83
CA TYR A 67 -30.78 -9.22 18.25
C TYR A 67 -30.71 -10.20 17.09
N LEU A 68 -31.40 -9.93 15.98
CA LEU A 68 -31.30 -10.74 14.77
C LEU A 68 -29.90 -10.70 14.16
N LEU A 69 -29.21 -9.55 14.18
CA LEU A 69 -27.80 -9.47 13.78
C LEU A 69 -26.88 -10.24 14.74
N GLU A 70 -26.99 -9.99 16.05
CA GLU A 70 -26.14 -10.64 17.06
C GLU A 70 -26.16 -12.17 16.93
N HIS A 71 -27.32 -12.73 16.59
CA HIS A 71 -27.51 -14.18 16.43
C HIS A 71 -27.36 -14.67 14.99
N SER A 72 -26.90 -13.81 14.06
CA SER A 72 -26.71 -14.11 12.64
C SER A 72 -27.96 -14.68 11.96
N LYS A 73 -29.14 -14.15 12.30
CA LYS A 73 -30.47 -14.55 11.79
C LYS A 73 -30.98 -13.66 10.66
N ILE A 74 -30.09 -12.86 10.07
CA ILE A 74 -30.34 -12.06 8.87
C ILE A 74 -29.45 -12.58 7.76
N GLU A 75 -29.94 -12.54 6.52
CA GLU A 75 -29.11 -12.84 5.35
C GLU A 75 -27.98 -11.80 5.22
N PRO A 76 -26.71 -12.22 4.98
CA PRO A 76 -25.57 -11.31 4.90
C PRO A 76 -25.60 -10.46 3.63
N LYS A 77 -26.39 -9.38 3.67
CA LYS A 77 -26.54 -8.41 2.59
C LYS A 77 -26.21 -7.01 3.08
N TRP A 78 -25.60 -6.21 2.20
CA TRP A 78 -25.27 -4.82 2.50
C TRP A 78 -26.51 -3.97 2.80
N GLU A 79 -27.63 -4.23 2.12
CA GLU A 79 -28.91 -3.55 2.35
C GLU A 79 -29.38 -3.72 3.79
N ASN A 80 -29.24 -4.94 4.34
CA ASN A 80 -29.62 -5.25 5.70
C ASN A 80 -28.74 -4.49 6.71
N LEU A 81 -27.42 -4.45 6.52
CA LEU A 81 -26.52 -3.73 7.42
C LEU A 81 -26.73 -2.20 7.35
N LEU A 82 -26.99 -1.67 6.16
CA LEU A 82 -27.29 -0.25 5.96
C LEU A 82 -28.54 0.18 6.73
N LYS A 83 -29.56 -0.68 6.82
CA LYS A 83 -30.77 -0.38 7.59
C LYS A 83 -30.44 -0.09 9.07
N ILE A 84 -29.55 -0.86 9.69
CA ILE A 84 -29.14 -0.65 11.09
C ILE A 84 -28.38 0.65 11.21
N PHE A 85 -27.40 0.87 10.35
CA PHE A 85 -26.62 2.09 10.36
C PHE A 85 -27.50 3.35 10.23
N ASN A 86 -28.54 3.30 9.40
CA ASN A 86 -29.48 4.41 9.23
C ASN A 86 -30.48 4.57 10.38
N SER A 87 -30.74 3.51 11.12
CA SER A 87 -31.65 3.53 12.28
C SER A 87 -30.93 3.91 13.57
N ASN A 88 -29.60 3.75 13.61
CA ASN A 88 -28.75 4.08 14.74
C ASN A 88 -28.35 5.57 14.71
N ASN A 89 -29.21 6.43 15.25
CA ASN A 89 -28.92 7.84 15.44
C ASN A 89 -28.44 8.07 16.87
N ILE A 90 -27.23 8.60 17.04
CA ILE A 90 -26.72 9.09 18.33
C ILE A 90 -26.64 10.61 18.23
N SER A 91 -27.39 11.31 19.08
CA SER A 91 -27.23 12.76 19.28
C SER A 91 -26.02 12.98 20.18
N GLU A 92 -24.95 13.59 19.67
CA GLU A 92 -23.74 13.79 20.47
C GLU A 92 -23.77 15.04 21.34
N ASP A 93 -24.66 16.02 21.12
CA ASP A 93 -24.83 17.17 22.03
C ASP A 93 -26.21 17.84 21.86
N ASP A 94 -26.88 18.16 22.98
CA ASP A 94 -28.17 18.88 23.04
C ASP A 94 -28.09 20.34 22.50
N GLU A 95 -26.91 20.83 22.15
CA GLU A 95 -26.69 22.23 21.76
C GLU A 95 -26.56 22.47 20.24
N ASN A 96 -26.27 21.44 19.41
CA ASN A 96 -25.91 21.65 18.00
C ASN A 96 -26.66 20.80 16.95
N ASP A 97 -27.62 19.95 17.32
CA ASP A 97 -28.42 19.11 16.39
C ASP A 97 -27.57 18.26 15.39
N GLU A 98 -26.28 18.05 15.66
CA GLU A 98 -25.40 17.27 14.78
C GLU A 98 -25.53 15.78 15.12
N ILE A 99 -26.11 15.01 14.19
CA ILE A 99 -26.31 13.57 14.35
C ILE A 99 -25.06 12.86 13.82
N THR A 100 -24.29 12.24 14.72
CA THR A 100 -23.17 11.36 14.35
C THR A 100 -23.70 9.94 14.17
N LYS A 101 -23.58 9.39 12.97
CA LYS A 101 -23.89 7.98 12.70
C LYS A 101 -22.66 7.12 12.93
N ILE A 102 -22.75 6.18 13.87
CA ILE A 102 -21.65 5.29 14.25
C ILE A 102 -22.04 3.85 13.92
N ILE A 103 -21.04 3.04 13.53
CA ILE A 103 -21.21 1.60 13.34
C ILE A 103 -21.53 0.95 14.70
N SER A 104 -22.70 0.31 14.80
CA SER A 104 -23.10 -0.38 16.02
C SER A 104 -22.23 -1.63 16.26
N PRO A 105 -22.03 -2.03 17.54
CA PRO A 105 -21.35 -3.29 17.86
C PRO A 105 -21.98 -4.51 17.19
N SER A 106 -23.30 -4.54 17.05
CA SER A 106 -24.04 -5.62 16.40
C SER A 106 -23.65 -5.81 14.92
N ILE A 107 -23.34 -4.73 14.18
CA ILE A 107 -22.81 -4.82 12.82
C ILE A 107 -21.39 -5.44 12.83
N ILE A 108 -20.54 -5.00 13.76
CA ILE A 108 -19.17 -5.49 13.89
C ILE A 108 -19.16 -6.99 14.21
N ASP A 109 -19.96 -7.41 15.18
CA ASP A 109 -20.08 -8.81 15.59
C ASP A 109 -20.64 -9.69 14.46
N PHE A 110 -21.64 -9.19 13.74
CA PHE A 110 -22.19 -9.89 12.57
C PHE A 110 -21.14 -10.09 11.48
N ILE A 111 -20.30 -9.08 11.20
CA ILE A 111 -19.21 -9.19 10.21
C ILE A 111 -18.09 -10.10 10.71
N ASN A 112 -17.80 -10.08 12.01
CA ASN A 112 -16.79 -10.95 12.63
C ASN A 112 -17.16 -12.43 12.61
N ASN A 113 -18.42 -12.77 12.29
CA ASN A 113 -18.74 -14.10 11.83
C ASN A 113 -18.18 -14.32 10.41
N LYS A 114 -17.16 -15.20 10.31
CA LYS A 114 -16.43 -15.50 9.07
C LYS A 114 -17.32 -15.99 7.93
N GLU A 115 -18.44 -16.65 8.20
CA GLU A 115 -19.39 -17.07 7.15
C GLU A 115 -20.13 -15.86 6.57
N ASN A 116 -20.56 -14.94 7.43
CA ASN A 116 -21.26 -13.73 7.01
C ASN A 116 -20.35 -12.80 6.19
N SER A 117 -19.12 -12.53 6.65
CA SER A 117 -18.18 -11.70 5.89
C SER A 117 -17.80 -12.30 4.53
N LYS A 118 -17.63 -13.63 4.46
CA LYS A 118 -17.45 -14.33 3.19
C LYS A 118 -18.64 -14.17 2.25
N GLU A 119 -19.86 -14.33 2.75
CA GLU A 119 -21.06 -14.17 1.94
C GLU A 119 -21.20 -12.73 1.42
N LEU A 120 -21.02 -11.74 2.30
CA LEU A 120 -21.00 -10.31 1.95
C LEU A 120 -19.98 -10.00 0.85
N SER A 121 -18.78 -10.59 0.94
CA SER A 121 -17.68 -10.39 -0.02
C SER A 121 -17.98 -10.84 -1.45
N LYS A 122 -19.02 -11.66 -1.66
CA LYS A 122 -19.41 -12.13 -2.99
C LYS A 122 -20.09 -11.05 -3.84
N THR A 123 -20.58 -9.99 -3.22
CA THR A 123 -21.29 -8.91 -3.90
C THR A 123 -20.61 -7.57 -3.64
N LYS A 124 -20.47 -6.76 -4.70
CA LYS A 124 -20.03 -5.37 -4.58
C LYS A 124 -21.14 -4.53 -3.98
N ILE A 125 -20.76 -3.53 -3.19
CA ILE A 125 -21.71 -2.51 -2.75
C ILE A 125 -22.13 -1.67 -3.95
N PRO A 126 -23.42 -1.36 -4.13
CA PRO A 126 -23.86 -0.46 -5.19
C PRO A 126 -23.30 0.95 -4.98
N GLU A 127 -22.63 1.50 -6.00
CA GLU A 127 -22.14 2.89 -5.96
C GLU A 127 -23.28 3.90 -5.86
N LYS A 128 -24.41 3.59 -6.51
CA LYS A 128 -25.62 4.40 -6.51
C LYS A 128 -26.86 3.51 -6.50
N VAL A 129 -27.86 3.94 -5.73
CA VAL A 129 -29.23 3.42 -5.77
C VAL A 129 -30.14 4.59 -6.13
N ASN A 130 -30.92 4.45 -7.20
CA ASN A 130 -31.77 5.54 -7.72
C ASN A 130 -31.03 6.87 -7.94
N GLY A 131 -29.75 6.82 -8.33
CA GLY A 131 -28.91 7.99 -8.59
C GLY A 131 -28.16 8.54 -7.37
N SER A 132 -28.45 8.06 -6.16
CA SER A 132 -27.86 8.55 -4.90
C SER A 132 -26.88 7.54 -4.29
N ASN A 133 -25.77 8.02 -3.71
CA ASN A 133 -24.83 7.19 -2.96
C ASN A 133 -25.28 7.04 -1.51
N ILE A 134 -26.22 6.12 -1.26
CA ILE A 134 -26.77 5.87 0.08
C ILE A 134 -25.85 5.04 0.98
N TYR A 135 -24.84 4.37 0.41
CA TYR A 135 -23.90 3.51 1.13
C TYR A 135 -22.59 4.20 1.49
N GLY A 136 -22.31 5.38 0.92
CA GLY A 136 -21.01 6.03 1.03
C GLY A 136 -20.56 6.27 2.47
N ASP A 137 -21.43 6.89 3.27
CA ASP A 137 -21.14 7.19 4.67
C ASP A 137 -21.03 5.90 5.50
N PHE A 138 -21.98 4.97 5.32
CA PHE A 138 -21.94 3.66 5.97
C PHE A 138 -20.63 2.92 5.70
N TRP A 139 -20.22 2.84 4.43
CA TRP A 139 -19.02 2.11 4.05
C TRP A 139 -17.77 2.78 4.59
N LYS A 140 -17.69 4.11 4.48
CA LYS A 140 -16.57 4.90 4.98
C LYS A 140 -16.40 4.74 6.50
N GLU A 141 -17.49 4.76 7.26
CA GLU A 141 -17.45 4.52 8.71
C GLU A 141 -17.07 3.06 9.04
N LEU A 142 -17.58 2.09 8.27
CA LEU A 142 -17.30 0.67 8.48
C LEU A 142 -15.83 0.30 8.28
N ILE A 143 -15.22 0.77 7.19
CA ILE A 143 -13.83 0.42 6.88
C ILE A 143 -12.83 1.10 7.82
N GLN A 144 -13.26 2.06 8.65
CA GLN A 144 -12.43 2.70 9.67
C GLN A 144 -12.51 1.98 11.04
N GLN A 145 -13.18 0.82 11.12
CA GLN A 145 -13.31 0.06 12.37
C GLN A 145 -12.16 -0.93 12.62
N ASN A 146 -11.43 -0.74 13.72
CA ASN A 146 -10.40 -1.69 14.15
C ASN A 146 -10.95 -2.99 14.76
N ASN A 147 -12.18 -2.97 15.28
CA ASN A 147 -12.75 -4.12 15.99
C ASN A 147 -13.22 -5.25 15.05
N ILE A 148 -13.19 -5.03 13.73
CA ILE A 148 -13.39 -6.10 12.74
C ILE A 148 -12.09 -6.90 12.66
N SER A 149 -12.13 -8.21 12.89
CA SER A 149 -11.00 -9.12 12.72
C SER A 149 -10.36 -9.01 11.33
N ASP A 150 -9.05 -9.14 11.27
CA ASP A 150 -8.25 -8.94 10.06
C ASP A 150 -8.74 -9.80 8.87
N ASP A 151 -9.01 -11.09 9.10
CA ASP A 151 -9.59 -12.00 8.09
C ASP A 151 -10.92 -11.49 7.53
N CYS A 152 -11.85 -11.08 8.41
CA CYS A 152 -13.17 -10.61 8.01
C CYS A 152 -13.09 -9.25 7.32
N TYR A 153 -12.15 -8.41 7.75
CA TYR A 153 -11.87 -7.11 7.16
C TYR A 153 -11.40 -7.27 5.70
N ASP A 154 -10.43 -8.16 5.42
CA ASP A 154 -10.02 -8.46 4.04
C ASP A 154 -11.16 -9.03 3.19
N PHE A 155 -12.04 -9.86 3.76
CA PHE A 155 -13.23 -10.32 3.03
C PHE A 155 -14.12 -9.15 2.62
N ILE A 156 -14.52 -8.29 3.57
CA ILE A 156 -15.47 -7.23 3.24
C ILE A 156 -14.87 -6.21 2.26
N LEU A 157 -13.57 -5.91 2.33
CA LEU A 157 -12.97 -4.93 1.41
C LEU A 157 -13.07 -5.32 -0.06
N LYS A 158 -13.23 -6.62 -0.38
CA LYS A 158 -13.52 -7.10 -1.73
C LYS A 158 -14.85 -6.58 -2.28
N SER A 159 -15.75 -6.12 -1.42
CA SER A 159 -17.01 -5.49 -1.79
C SER A 159 -16.89 -3.99 -2.11
N SER A 160 -15.76 -3.34 -1.80
CA SER A 160 -15.59 -1.90 -2.03
C SER A 160 -15.62 -1.55 -3.53
N PRO A 161 -16.43 -0.57 -3.95
CA PRO A 161 -16.34 0.01 -5.29
C PRO A 161 -15.55 1.33 -5.31
N TRP A 162 -15.31 1.97 -4.15
CA TRP A 162 -14.73 3.32 -4.08
C TRP A 162 -13.24 3.32 -3.72
N TRP A 163 -12.58 4.42 -4.12
CA TRP A 163 -11.25 4.81 -3.70
C TRP A 163 -11.34 6.06 -2.84
N TYR A 164 -10.66 6.06 -1.69
CA TYR A 164 -10.72 7.15 -0.72
C TYR A 164 -9.41 7.92 -0.64
N SER A 165 -9.51 9.20 -0.29
CA SER A 165 -8.38 10.13 -0.12
C SER A 165 -8.39 10.81 1.26
N ASP A 166 -9.30 10.39 2.12
CA ASP A 166 -9.74 11.11 3.30
C ASP A 166 -10.21 10.17 4.42
N LEU A 167 -9.70 8.93 4.41
CA LEU A 167 -9.81 8.03 5.56
C LEU A 167 -8.84 8.49 6.64
N VAL A 168 -9.24 8.31 7.91
CA VAL A 168 -8.40 8.54 9.08
C VAL A 168 -7.62 7.26 9.35
N LEU A 169 -6.50 7.09 8.65
CA LEU A 169 -5.71 5.85 8.68
C LEU A 169 -4.98 5.67 10.01
N GLU A 170 -4.63 6.75 10.70
CA GLU A 170 -3.85 6.79 11.94
C GLU A 170 -4.53 6.07 13.11
N LYS A 171 -5.85 5.90 13.00
CA LYS A 171 -6.65 5.14 13.97
C LYS A 171 -6.63 3.64 13.70
N LEU A 172 -6.22 3.20 12.51
CA LEU A 172 -6.22 1.80 12.11
C LEU A 172 -4.91 1.11 12.47
N ASN A 173 -4.99 -0.20 12.73
CA ASN A 173 -3.79 -1.03 12.82
C ASN A 173 -3.13 -1.20 11.43
N GLU A 174 -1.82 -1.47 11.42
CA GLU A 174 -1.03 -1.56 10.19
C GLU A 174 -1.58 -2.63 9.22
N THR A 175 -1.95 -3.82 9.72
CA THR A 175 -2.52 -4.92 8.93
C THR A 175 -3.75 -4.48 8.12
N LYS A 176 -4.63 -3.68 8.71
CA LYS A 176 -5.83 -3.15 8.03
C LYS A 176 -5.46 -2.16 6.95
N VAL A 177 -4.48 -1.30 7.19
CA VAL A 177 -3.98 -0.36 6.18
C VAL A 177 -3.36 -1.13 5.01
N GLU A 178 -2.64 -2.22 5.27
CA GLU A 178 -2.16 -3.12 4.22
C GLU A 178 -3.30 -3.73 3.40
N TYR A 179 -4.40 -4.14 4.03
CA TYR A 179 -5.57 -4.65 3.33
C TYR A 179 -6.29 -3.58 2.51
N LEU A 180 -6.36 -2.33 3.00
CA LEU A 180 -6.89 -1.19 2.23
C LEU A 180 -6.07 -0.96 0.95
N ILE A 181 -4.73 -1.01 1.05
CA ILE A 181 -3.85 -0.96 -0.12
C ILE A 181 -4.12 -2.17 -1.02
N SER A 182 -4.09 -3.39 -0.48
CA SER A 182 -4.22 -4.65 -1.22
C SER A 182 -5.56 -4.84 -1.92
N ASN A 183 -6.62 -4.19 -1.45
CA ASN A 183 -7.96 -4.23 -2.07
C ASN A 183 -8.30 -3.02 -2.96
N ASN A 184 -7.33 -2.13 -3.25
CA ASN A 184 -7.53 -0.91 -4.05
C ASN A 184 -8.56 0.06 -3.43
N VAL A 185 -8.51 0.25 -2.12
CA VAL A 185 -9.42 1.16 -1.42
C VAL A 185 -8.81 2.55 -1.25
N LEU A 186 -7.48 2.64 -1.20
CA LEU A 186 -6.77 3.93 -1.16
C LEU A 186 -6.50 4.45 -2.56
N ASN A 187 -6.90 5.70 -2.79
CA ASN A 187 -6.60 6.41 -4.03
C ASN A 187 -5.08 6.74 -4.11
N PRO A 188 -4.38 6.46 -5.21
CA PRO A 188 -2.96 6.79 -5.38
C PRO A 188 -2.77 8.30 -5.62
N ASN A 189 -2.77 9.08 -4.54
CA ASN A 189 -2.57 10.53 -4.56
C ASN A 189 -1.54 10.96 -3.50
N LYS A 190 -1.15 12.24 -3.56
CA LYS A 190 -0.20 12.85 -2.61
C LYS A 190 -0.65 12.68 -1.17
N LYS A 191 -1.90 13.01 -0.85
CA LYS A 191 -2.41 12.97 0.53
C LYS A 191 -2.28 11.58 1.15
N ASN A 192 -2.73 10.52 0.45
CA ASN A 192 -2.58 9.16 0.95
C ASN A 192 -1.12 8.71 1.01
N PHE A 193 -0.27 9.15 0.06
CA PHE A 193 1.16 8.85 0.12
C PHE A 193 1.79 9.44 1.38
N ASP A 194 1.54 10.72 1.65
CA ASP A 194 2.07 11.42 2.82
C ASP A 194 1.54 10.83 4.12
N THR A 195 0.23 10.60 4.23
CA THR A 195 -0.37 9.99 5.43
C THR A 195 0.22 8.59 5.71
N LEU A 196 0.43 7.78 4.68
CA LEU A 196 1.08 6.47 4.85
C LEU A 196 2.53 6.62 5.29
N LYS A 197 3.28 7.54 4.65
CA LYS A 197 4.68 7.80 4.97
C LYS A 197 4.86 8.26 6.42
N GLU A 198 4.00 9.14 6.91
CA GLU A 198 4.06 9.71 8.26
C GLU A 198 3.69 8.70 9.36
N ASN A 199 2.82 7.73 9.07
CA ASN A 199 2.21 6.89 10.10
C ASN A 199 2.55 5.39 9.98
N PHE A 200 3.01 4.91 8.82
CA PHE A 200 3.20 3.49 8.53
C PHE A 200 4.44 3.24 7.66
N GLU A 201 5.52 2.77 8.27
CA GLU A 201 6.82 2.56 7.62
C GLU A 201 6.69 1.70 6.34
N GLY A 202 7.07 2.28 5.20
CA GLY A 202 7.11 1.61 3.90
C GLY A 202 5.76 1.34 3.22
N LEU A 203 4.61 1.63 3.86
CA LEU A 203 3.30 1.41 3.23
C LEU A 203 3.01 2.41 2.10
N ASN A 204 3.58 3.61 2.16
CA ASN A 204 3.58 4.57 1.04
C ASN A 204 4.23 3.97 -0.21
N ILE A 205 5.33 3.21 -0.03
CA ILE A 205 6.00 2.50 -1.13
C ILE A 205 5.15 1.33 -1.63
N LYS A 206 4.48 0.57 -0.75
CA LYS A 206 3.55 -0.49 -1.19
C LYS A 206 2.40 0.06 -2.04
N LEU A 207 1.81 1.20 -1.64
CA LEU A 207 0.77 1.86 -2.43
C LEU A 207 1.30 2.34 -3.78
N LEU A 208 2.52 2.90 -3.79
CA LEU A 208 3.23 3.32 -4.99
C LEU A 208 3.50 2.16 -5.95
N GLU A 209 4.05 1.05 -5.47
CA GLU A 209 4.33 -0.13 -6.28
C GLU A 209 3.07 -0.68 -6.95
N LYS A 210 1.97 -0.72 -6.19
CA LYS A 210 0.68 -1.22 -6.67
C LYS A 210 0.07 -0.36 -7.77
N HIS A 211 0.24 0.96 -7.68
CA HIS A 211 -0.35 1.93 -8.61
C HIS A 211 0.70 2.78 -9.33
N LYS A 212 1.85 2.20 -9.68
CA LYS A 212 3.02 2.95 -10.20
C LYS A 212 2.71 3.92 -11.35
N ASN A 213 1.84 3.53 -12.28
CA ASN A 213 1.47 4.38 -13.41
C ASN A 213 0.75 5.66 -12.95
N LYS A 214 -0.08 5.57 -11.90
CA LYS A 214 -0.76 6.73 -11.31
C LYS A 214 0.23 7.63 -10.56
N TYR A 215 1.20 7.05 -9.86
CA TYR A 215 2.24 7.83 -9.22
C TYR A 215 3.16 8.54 -10.22
N PHE A 216 3.43 7.96 -11.39
CA PHE A 216 4.14 8.66 -12.45
C PHE A 216 3.41 9.92 -12.94
N GLU A 217 2.07 9.95 -12.91
CA GLU A 217 1.28 11.13 -13.28
C GLU A 217 1.45 12.29 -12.27
N ILE A 218 1.79 12.00 -11.01
CA ILE A 218 1.88 12.97 -9.90
C ILE A 218 3.28 13.05 -9.27
N LEU A 219 4.29 12.47 -9.92
CA LEU A 219 5.61 12.26 -9.34
C LEU A 219 6.28 13.55 -8.85
N ASN A 220 6.12 14.65 -9.59
CA ASN A 220 6.67 15.97 -9.23
C ASN A 220 5.93 16.64 -8.06
N THR A 221 4.86 16.04 -7.53
CA THR A 221 4.06 16.59 -6.44
C THR A 221 4.31 15.91 -5.10
N ILE A 222 4.93 14.72 -5.11
CA ILE A 222 5.27 13.97 -3.91
C ILE A 222 6.72 14.23 -3.51
N GLU A 223 6.99 14.22 -2.21
CA GLU A 223 8.34 14.39 -1.67
C GLU A 223 8.92 13.02 -1.34
N ILE A 224 9.97 12.64 -2.07
CA ILE A 224 10.70 11.39 -1.89
C ILE A 224 11.99 11.73 -1.15
N ASP A 225 12.12 11.18 0.05
CA ASP A 225 13.34 11.34 0.86
C ASP A 225 14.31 10.17 0.65
N GLU A 226 15.36 10.14 1.48
CA GLU A 226 16.39 9.11 1.45
C GLU A 226 15.83 7.70 1.66
N ASP A 227 14.98 7.51 2.67
CA ASP A 227 14.43 6.20 3.03
C ASP A 227 13.46 5.69 1.96
N ASP A 228 12.61 6.58 1.44
CA ASP A 228 11.73 6.27 0.30
C ASP A 228 12.55 5.81 -0.90
N LEU A 229 13.59 6.56 -1.26
CA LEU A 229 14.43 6.23 -2.41
C LEU A 229 15.16 4.90 -2.21
N VAL A 230 15.66 4.61 -1.00
CA VAL A 230 16.26 3.31 -0.67
C VAL A 230 15.25 2.18 -0.90
N ASN A 231 14.02 2.34 -0.42
CA ASN A 231 12.96 1.34 -0.60
C ASN A 231 12.56 1.16 -2.08
N ILE A 232 12.46 2.26 -2.84
CA ILE A 232 12.19 2.25 -4.29
C ILE A 232 13.29 1.51 -5.04
N LEU A 233 14.56 1.79 -4.75
CA LEU A 233 15.70 1.15 -5.43
C LEU A 233 15.82 -0.34 -5.09
N ASN A 234 15.44 -0.73 -3.88
CA ASN A 234 15.42 -2.12 -3.43
C ASN A 234 14.16 -2.90 -3.87
N SER A 235 13.15 -2.20 -4.41
CA SER A 235 11.92 -2.83 -4.89
C SER A 235 12.19 -3.94 -5.89
N LYS A 236 11.47 -5.05 -5.72
CA LYS A 236 11.41 -6.18 -6.66
C LYS A 236 10.25 -6.04 -7.66
N ILE A 237 9.33 -5.11 -7.44
CA ILE A 237 8.16 -4.85 -8.29
C ILE A 237 8.50 -3.83 -9.36
N LEU A 238 9.28 -2.80 -9.00
CA LEU A 238 9.76 -1.78 -9.92
C LEU A 238 10.96 -2.31 -10.72
N ASN A 239 10.93 -2.13 -12.04
CA ASN A 239 12.08 -2.41 -12.89
C ASN A 239 13.04 -1.22 -12.94
N ASP A 240 14.20 -1.40 -13.57
CA ASP A 240 15.24 -0.35 -13.68
C ASP A 240 14.74 0.94 -14.35
N SER A 241 13.84 0.83 -15.35
CA SER A 241 13.24 1.99 -16.02
C SER A 241 12.18 2.69 -15.18
N ASP A 242 11.53 1.99 -14.26
CA ASP A 242 10.63 2.59 -13.29
C ASP A 242 11.47 3.35 -12.24
N LYS A 243 12.54 2.73 -11.74
CA LYS A 243 13.48 3.31 -10.77
C LYS A 243 14.15 4.57 -11.29
N SER A 244 14.54 4.61 -12.57
CA SER A 244 15.16 5.79 -13.16
C SER A 244 14.27 7.03 -13.10
N LYS A 245 12.95 6.89 -13.26
CA LYS A 245 12.02 8.02 -13.19
C LYS A 245 12.01 8.67 -11.81
N TYR A 246 12.18 7.88 -10.75
CA TYR A 246 12.27 8.39 -9.39
C TYR A 246 13.61 9.08 -9.16
N ILE A 247 14.70 8.51 -9.66
CA ILE A 247 16.03 9.15 -9.62
C ILE A 247 16.01 10.52 -10.30
N ASP A 248 15.27 10.67 -11.41
CA ASP A 248 15.20 11.92 -12.18
C ASP A 248 14.50 13.08 -11.46
N VAL A 249 13.69 12.82 -10.43
CA VAL A 249 12.92 13.85 -9.71
C VAL A 249 13.43 14.12 -8.29
N VAL A 250 14.22 13.21 -7.73
CA VAL A 250 14.79 13.36 -6.39
C VAL A 250 15.92 14.38 -6.44
N ASP A 251 16.05 15.18 -5.38
CA ASP A 251 17.17 16.12 -5.26
C ASP A 251 18.52 15.36 -5.28
N ASN A 252 19.43 15.82 -6.14
CA ASN A 252 20.76 15.23 -6.27
C ASN A 252 21.48 15.09 -4.93
N SER A 253 21.27 16.00 -3.97
CA SER A 253 21.89 15.96 -2.63
C SER A 253 21.55 14.68 -1.88
N ILE A 254 20.27 14.26 -1.89
CA ILE A 254 19.80 13.01 -1.26
C ILE A 254 20.56 11.80 -1.84
N ILE A 255 20.81 11.82 -3.15
CA ILE A 255 21.51 10.75 -3.85
C ILE A 255 23.01 10.77 -3.54
N ILE A 256 23.65 11.93 -3.64
CA ILE A 256 25.10 12.11 -3.57
C ILE A 256 25.61 11.91 -2.15
N GLU A 257 24.83 12.31 -1.14
CA GLU A 257 25.21 12.22 0.27
C GLU A 257 25.09 10.79 0.83
N ASN A 258 24.40 9.88 0.15
CA ASN A 258 24.23 8.49 0.58
C ASN A 258 25.01 7.49 -0.32
N PRO A 259 26.15 6.95 0.15
CA PRO A 259 26.94 5.95 -0.56
C PRO A 259 26.23 4.63 -0.88
N ASN A 260 25.19 4.25 -0.13
CA ASN A 260 24.40 3.05 -0.41
C ASN A 260 23.47 3.28 -1.60
N ILE A 261 22.83 4.46 -1.69
CA ILE A 261 22.03 4.85 -2.85
C ILE A 261 22.92 4.88 -4.10
N LEU A 262 24.09 5.54 -4.04
CA LEU A 262 25.05 5.55 -5.15
C LEU A 262 25.43 4.14 -5.61
N LYS A 263 25.64 3.22 -4.67
CA LYS A 263 25.94 1.82 -4.99
C LYS A 263 24.76 1.15 -5.71
N SER A 264 23.54 1.28 -5.19
CA SER A 264 22.35 0.72 -5.83
C SER A 264 22.14 1.27 -7.24
N ILE A 265 22.30 2.58 -7.43
CA ILE A 265 22.21 3.21 -8.75
C ILE A 265 23.31 2.66 -9.67
N SER A 266 24.54 2.48 -9.17
CA SER A 266 25.64 1.94 -9.98
C SER A 266 25.37 0.52 -10.50
N ASP A 267 24.70 -0.32 -9.71
CA ASP A 267 24.31 -1.67 -10.12
C ASP A 267 23.23 -1.62 -11.22
N ILE A 268 22.31 -0.64 -11.15
CA ILE A 268 21.28 -0.41 -12.18
C ILE A 268 21.91 0.09 -13.49
N ILE A 269 22.88 1.00 -13.46
CA ILE A 269 23.57 1.49 -14.68
C ILE A 269 24.31 0.36 -15.41
N LEU A 270 24.92 -0.54 -14.63
CA LEU A 270 25.72 -1.65 -15.17
C LEU A 270 24.86 -2.82 -15.65
N SER A 271 23.63 -2.93 -15.15
CA SER A 271 22.55 -3.69 -15.77
C SER A 271 22.31 -3.12 -17.19
N LYS A 272 22.07 -3.97 -18.20
CA LYS A 272 22.16 -3.65 -19.65
C LYS A 272 21.13 -2.62 -20.19
N ASN A 273 20.55 -1.79 -19.32
CA ASN A 273 19.58 -0.76 -19.65
C ASN A 273 20.27 0.61 -19.66
N PRO A 274 20.35 1.30 -20.81
CA PRO A 274 20.94 2.63 -20.85
C PRO A 274 20.05 3.61 -20.08
N ILE A 275 20.55 4.09 -18.94
CA ILE A 275 19.92 5.14 -18.14
C ILE A 275 20.77 6.40 -18.27
N LYS A 276 20.12 7.51 -18.63
CA LYS A 276 20.76 8.82 -18.61
C LYS A 276 20.65 9.38 -17.21
N LEU A 277 21.77 9.65 -16.57
CA LEU A 277 21.83 10.28 -15.25
C LEU A 277 22.44 11.66 -15.33
N ASP A 278 22.14 12.47 -14.32
CA ASP A 278 22.83 13.73 -14.10
C ASP A 278 24.35 13.52 -13.90
N VAL A 279 25.13 14.47 -14.41
CA VAL A 279 26.59 14.39 -14.40
C VAL A 279 27.14 14.41 -12.97
N GLU A 280 26.50 15.13 -12.04
CA GLU A 280 26.91 15.19 -10.64
C GLU A 280 26.74 13.84 -9.93
N ILE A 281 25.64 13.14 -10.22
CA ILE A 281 25.40 11.78 -9.72
C ILE A 281 26.46 10.83 -10.28
N LEU A 282 26.71 10.87 -11.60
CA LEU A 282 27.74 10.03 -12.23
C LEU A 282 29.13 10.28 -11.64
N ASN A 283 29.50 11.55 -11.43
CA ASN A 283 30.75 11.94 -10.79
C ASN A 283 30.85 11.37 -9.37
N SER A 284 29.78 11.48 -8.59
CA SER A 284 29.72 10.98 -7.22
C SER A 284 29.84 9.45 -7.16
N ILE A 285 29.16 8.73 -8.05
CA ILE A 285 29.32 7.28 -8.23
C ILE A 285 30.78 6.94 -8.56
N MET A 286 31.38 7.65 -9.53
CA MET A 286 32.76 7.43 -9.94
C MET A 286 33.78 7.71 -8.85
N LEU A 287 33.46 8.52 -7.84
CA LEU A 287 34.35 8.84 -6.71
C LEU A 287 34.05 8.01 -5.44
N CYS A 288 32.93 7.27 -5.40
CA CYS A 288 32.46 6.57 -4.21
C CYS A 288 33.27 5.29 -3.90
N SER A 289 33.90 5.21 -2.73
CA SER A 289 34.73 4.07 -2.31
C SER A 289 33.94 2.80 -1.97
N LYS A 290 32.62 2.88 -1.74
CA LYS A 290 31.77 1.69 -1.53
C LYS A 290 31.53 0.89 -2.81
N ILE A 291 31.83 1.48 -3.96
CA ILE A 291 31.67 0.87 -5.29
C ILE A 291 33.01 0.30 -5.73
N SER A 292 33.01 -0.90 -6.30
CA SER A 292 34.26 -1.55 -6.71
C SER A 292 35.01 -0.72 -7.76
N ILE A 293 36.34 -0.78 -7.73
CA ILE A 293 37.20 -0.13 -8.73
C ILE A 293 36.78 -0.52 -10.15
N GLU A 294 36.45 -1.79 -10.35
CA GLU A 294 36.03 -2.34 -11.64
C GLU A 294 34.73 -1.71 -12.15
N ASN A 295 33.73 -1.56 -11.26
CA ASN A 295 32.45 -0.91 -11.59
C ASN A 295 32.65 0.58 -11.88
N ARG A 296 33.45 1.28 -11.06
CA ARG A 296 33.76 2.70 -11.25
C ARG A 296 34.48 2.97 -12.57
N ILE A 297 35.46 2.12 -12.95
CA ILE A 297 36.14 2.20 -14.25
C ILE A 297 35.16 1.91 -15.40
N SER A 298 34.27 0.94 -15.23
CA SER A 298 33.27 0.60 -16.25
C SER A 298 32.30 1.75 -16.51
N ILE A 299 31.81 2.40 -15.43
CA ILE A 299 30.91 3.56 -15.52
C ILE A 299 31.63 4.76 -16.14
N PHE A 300 32.87 5.05 -15.73
CA PHE A 300 33.71 6.07 -16.36
C PHE A 300 33.83 5.82 -17.87
N SER A 301 34.10 4.56 -18.25
CA SER A 301 34.32 4.17 -19.63
C SER A 301 33.09 4.24 -20.52
N GLN A 302 31.89 4.13 -19.94
CA GLN A 302 30.62 4.18 -20.67
C GLN A 302 30.09 5.62 -20.82
N ASN A 303 30.39 6.50 -19.86
CA ASN A 303 29.68 7.78 -19.72
C ASN A 303 30.57 9.01 -19.85
N TYR A 304 31.90 8.88 -19.72
CA TYR A 304 32.78 10.03 -19.61
C TYR A 304 33.54 10.32 -20.91
N ASN A 305 33.09 11.37 -21.62
CA ASN A 305 33.69 11.86 -22.87
C ASN A 305 34.32 13.25 -22.73
N SER A 306 34.59 13.69 -21.49
CA SER A 306 35.09 15.04 -21.17
C SER A 306 36.61 15.05 -20.96
N ASN A 307 37.27 16.14 -21.32
CA ASN A 307 38.70 16.34 -21.06
C ASN A 307 38.96 17.12 -19.75
N ASN A 308 38.00 17.18 -18.82
CA ASN A 308 38.19 17.86 -17.54
C ASN A 308 39.26 17.13 -16.71
N VAL A 309 40.46 17.72 -16.71
CA VAL A 309 41.68 17.19 -16.10
C VAL A 309 41.53 17.07 -14.58
N ASP A 310 40.87 18.03 -13.93
CA ASP A 310 40.72 18.04 -12.48
C ASP A 310 39.83 16.89 -12.01
N PHE A 311 38.72 16.64 -12.71
CA PHE A 311 37.88 15.49 -12.42
C PHE A 311 38.62 14.17 -12.66
N ILE A 312 39.33 14.02 -13.79
CA ILE A 312 40.08 12.78 -14.08
C ILE A 312 41.16 12.54 -13.01
N ASN A 313 41.86 13.59 -12.56
CA ASN A 313 42.81 13.49 -11.45
C ASN A 313 42.13 12.97 -10.18
N ASN A 314 40.99 13.56 -9.79
CA ASN A 314 40.24 13.14 -8.61
C ASN A 314 39.73 11.68 -8.73
N PHE A 315 39.25 11.31 -9.91
CA PHE A 315 38.83 9.95 -10.23
C PHE A 315 39.98 8.96 -10.05
N LEU A 316 41.11 9.18 -10.73
CA LEU A 316 42.27 8.29 -10.65
C LEU A 316 42.85 8.21 -9.23
N ASN A 317 42.88 9.33 -8.52
CA ASN A 317 43.35 9.37 -7.12
C ASN A 317 42.43 8.59 -6.19
N SER A 318 41.11 8.68 -6.38
CA SER A 318 40.12 7.97 -5.56
C SER A 318 40.00 6.47 -5.89
N LEU A 319 40.55 6.00 -7.01
CA LEU A 319 40.78 4.57 -7.26
C LEU A 319 41.96 4.02 -6.42
N GLY A 320 42.90 4.89 -6.03
CA GLY A 320 44.06 4.56 -5.21
C GLY A 320 45.07 3.63 -5.89
N GLY A 321 46.05 3.16 -5.11
CA GLY A 321 47.05 2.18 -5.54
C GLY A 321 47.83 2.61 -6.78
N ILE A 322 47.89 1.74 -7.79
CA ILE A 322 48.60 2.01 -9.04
C ILE A 322 47.89 3.07 -9.91
N TYR A 323 46.57 3.23 -9.78
CA TYR A 323 45.78 4.13 -10.62
C TYR A 323 46.05 5.59 -10.30
N SER A 324 46.22 5.94 -9.02
CA SER A 324 46.55 7.32 -8.61
C SER A 324 47.88 7.79 -9.20
N THR A 325 48.82 6.87 -9.42
CA THR A 325 50.14 7.18 -9.99
C THR A 325 50.09 7.58 -11.47
N ILE A 326 48.97 7.32 -12.16
CA ILE A 326 48.73 7.77 -13.53
C ILE A 326 48.67 9.31 -13.60
N THR A 327 48.32 9.98 -12.49
CA THR A 327 48.31 11.46 -12.45
C THR A 327 49.72 12.07 -12.43
N ASP A 328 50.74 11.29 -12.08
CA ASP A 328 52.13 11.74 -11.98
C ASP A 328 52.84 11.62 -13.34
N LYS A 329 52.85 12.73 -14.09
CA LYS A 329 53.48 12.82 -15.42
C LYS A 329 54.97 12.50 -15.45
N SER A 330 55.65 12.49 -14.30
CA SER A 330 57.07 12.14 -14.21
C SER A 330 57.33 10.64 -14.16
N LYS A 331 56.29 9.83 -13.87
CA LYS A 331 56.42 8.38 -13.67
C LYS A 331 55.78 7.60 -14.81
N ARG A 332 56.32 6.41 -15.10
CA ARG A 332 55.78 5.44 -16.08
C ARG A 332 55.48 4.11 -15.40
N GLN A 333 54.57 4.14 -14.43
CA GLN A 333 54.27 2.96 -13.63
C GLN A 333 53.61 1.84 -14.46
N PRO A 334 53.93 0.56 -14.16
CA PRO A 334 53.28 -0.57 -14.80
C PRO A 334 51.83 -0.72 -14.30
N ILE A 335 50.90 -0.91 -15.22
CA ILE A 335 49.52 -1.27 -14.91
C ILE A 335 49.27 -2.70 -15.38
N THR A 336 48.77 -3.57 -14.52
CA THR A 336 48.51 -4.98 -14.88
C THR A 336 47.64 -5.09 -16.12
N LYS A 337 48.03 -5.97 -17.05
CA LYS A 337 47.29 -6.21 -18.28
C LYS A 337 45.99 -6.97 -18.00
N ASN A 338 44.85 -6.31 -18.20
CA ASN A 338 43.52 -6.91 -18.23
C ASN A 338 42.57 -6.05 -19.07
N LYS A 339 41.38 -6.57 -19.36
CA LYS A 339 40.40 -5.88 -20.23
C LYS A 339 39.92 -4.54 -19.67
N ILE A 340 39.70 -4.44 -18.35
CA ILE A 340 39.21 -3.22 -17.69
C ILE A 340 40.25 -2.09 -17.81
N ASN A 341 41.52 -2.41 -17.54
CA ASN A 341 42.62 -1.47 -17.62
C ASN A 341 42.90 -1.04 -19.06
N GLU A 342 42.79 -1.96 -20.02
CA GLU A 342 42.92 -1.63 -21.44
C GLU A 342 41.86 -0.63 -21.88
N VAL A 343 40.60 -0.85 -21.50
CA VAL A 343 39.49 0.08 -21.79
C VAL A 343 39.71 1.43 -21.12
N LEU A 344 40.10 1.46 -19.84
CA LEU A 344 40.43 2.70 -19.13
C LEU A 344 41.51 3.49 -19.87
N LEU A 345 42.63 2.86 -20.20
CA LEU A 345 43.76 3.53 -20.86
C LEU A 345 43.41 4.00 -22.26
N THR A 346 42.65 3.20 -23.03
CA THR A 346 42.13 3.60 -24.34
C THR A 346 41.27 4.86 -24.21
N ASN A 347 40.39 4.92 -23.22
CA ASN A 347 39.55 6.09 -23.01
C ASN A 347 40.36 7.31 -22.57
N LEU A 348 41.33 7.16 -21.68
CA LEU A 348 42.24 8.24 -21.27
C LEU A 348 43.08 8.78 -22.45
N GLU A 349 43.46 7.91 -23.40
CA GLU A 349 44.16 8.30 -24.62
C GLU A 349 43.21 9.04 -25.58
N ASN A 350 41.99 8.53 -25.78
CA ASN A 350 40.97 9.12 -26.66
C ASN A 350 40.56 10.53 -26.21
N ILE A 351 40.36 10.74 -24.90
CA ILE A 351 40.10 12.07 -24.31
C ILE A 351 41.39 12.90 -24.18
N GLY A 352 42.54 12.37 -24.61
CA GLY A 352 43.81 13.08 -24.66
C GLY A 352 44.41 13.44 -23.30
N TYR A 353 43.97 12.79 -22.21
CA TYR A 353 44.54 12.93 -20.87
C TYR A 353 45.94 12.30 -20.80
N ILE A 354 46.13 11.14 -21.44
CA ILE A 354 47.46 10.57 -21.72
C ILE A 354 47.81 10.75 -23.20
N SER A 355 49.09 10.59 -23.55
CA SER A 355 49.54 10.61 -24.94
C SER A 355 49.32 9.28 -25.63
N SER A 356 49.59 8.18 -24.93
CA SER A 356 49.41 6.79 -25.38
C SER A 356 49.73 5.83 -24.25
N TYR A 357 49.51 4.54 -24.46
CA TYR A 357 50.06 3.49 -23.61
C TYR A 357 50.71 2.38 -24.45
N SER A 358 51.79 1.77 -23.95
CA SER A 358 52.47 0.66 -24.63
C SER A 358 52.18 -0.68 -23.97
N THR A 359 51.94 -1.72 -24.76
CA THR A 359 51.73 -3.09 -24.28
C THR A 359 53.07 -3.80 -24.08
N LYS A 360 53.26 -4.37 -22.88
CA LYS A 360 54.34 -5.31 -22.56
C LYS A 360 53.74 -6.67 -22.25
N GLU A 361 54.60 -7.65 -21.94
CA GLU A 361 54.18 -9.05 -21.75
C GLU A 361 53.12 -9.20 -20.64
N LYS A 362 53.27 -8.47 -19.52
CA LYS A 362 52.40 -8.58 -18.34
C LYS A 362 51.70 -7.27 -17.94
N ASP A 363 52.15 -6.14 -18.48
CA ASP A 363 51.74 -4.80 -18.06
C ASP A 363 51.52 -3.84 -19.25
N PHE A 364 50.77 -2.78 -18.99
CA PHE A 364 50.70 -1.58 -19.79
C PHE A 364 51.61 -0.51 -19.19
N ARG A 365 52.24 0.32 -20.04
CA ARG A 365 53.02 1.50 -19.62
C ARG A 365 52.39 2.77 -20.16
N VAL A 366 52.03 3.68 -19.27
CA VAL A 366 51.41 4.96 -19.60
C VAL A 366 52.46 5.96 -20.08
N ASN A 367 52.17 6.68 -21.16
CA ASN A 367 52.99 7.78 -21.68
C ASN A 367 52.20 9.09 -21.61
N HIS A 368 52.75 10.10 -20.93
CA HIS A 368 52.13 11.43 -20.84
C HIS A 368 52.59 12.35 -21.97
N LYS A 369 51.74 13.32 -22.32
CA LYS A 369 52.11 14.43 -23.22
C LYS A 369 53.19 15.28 -22.52
N ARG A 370 54.23 15.64 -23.28
CA ARG A 370 55.31 16.52 -22.82
C ARG A 370 54.84 17.95 -22.68
#